data_AF-A0A7S0AED4-F1
#
_entry.id   AF-A0A7S0AED4-F1
#
_cell.length_a   1.000
_cell.length_b   1.000
_cell.length_c   1.000
_cell.angle_alpha   90.00
_cell.angle_beta   90.00
_cell.angle_gamma   90.00
#
_symmetry.space_group_name_H-M   'P 1'
#
loop_
_entity.id
_entity.type
_entity.pdbx_description
1 polymer ?
#
loop_
_entity_poly.entity_id
_entity_poly.type
_entity_poly.pdbx_seq_one_letter_code
_entity_poly.pdbx_strand_id
1 'polypeptide(L)'
;GEGRNRHLTDDKPVGGGSSRRELLFMCGEVVSGAALLSLGVPFPAQAAAADFAAMRDKVTEARRQLDPVPNLIKDEKWDSIRAILITPPLSDCWGKSSGANALLRSYAEAVGDQGGDELAALEAREEALDHLRFLDMASYNNVFNPIKTEGESGASKALIKSYYEDPINELKASTSALDELVRLGEV
;
A
#
# COMPACT_ATOMS: atom_id res chain seq x y z
N GLY A 1 -23.71 -55.30 -22.25
CA GLY A 1 -23.70 -55.52 -20.80
C GLY A 1 -23.48 -54.18 -20.14
N GLU A 2 -24.49 -53.63 -19.46
CA GLU A 2 -24.86 -54.00 -18.07
C GLU A 2 -23.78 -53.54 -17.09
N GLY A 3 -24.06 -52.79 -16.03
CA GLY A 3 -25.33 -52.38 -15.44
C GLY A 3 -25.06 -51.98 -13.98
N ARG A 4 -25.58 -50.80 -13.60
CA ARG A 4 -26.05 -50.36 -12.27
C ARG A 4 -25.51 -51.07 -11.01
N ASN A 5 -25.14 -50.26 -10.00
CA ASN A 5 -26.01 -50.14 -8.82
C ASN A 5 -25.70 -48.93 -7.91
N ARG A 6 -26.80 -48.43 -7.32
CA ARG A 6 -26.93 -47.30 -6.39
C ARG A 6 -27.03 -47.80 -4.94
N HIS A 7 -26.51 -47.03 -3.97
CA HIS A 7 -26.97 -46.92 -2.57
C HIS A 7 -26.15 -45.78 -1.93
N LEU A 8 -26.62 -44.63 -1.42
CA LEU A 8 -27.75 -44.22 -0.56
C LEU A 8 -27.72 -44.81 0.85
N THR A 9 -27.95 -43.93 1.85
CA THR A 9 -27.90 -44.05 3.34
C THR A 9 -26.52 -43.78 3.93
N ASP A 10 -26.31 -43.02 5.01
CA ASP A 10 -27.10 -42.33 6.04
C ASP A 10 -26.13 -41.29 6.66
N ASP A 11 -26.44 -40.01 6.87
CA ASP A 11 -27.28 -39.46 7.94
C ASP A 11 -26.94 -39.98 9.35
N LYS A 12 -26.06 -39.28 10.09
CA LYS A 12 -26.52 -38.50 11.26
C LYS A 12 -25.39 -37.79 12.02
N PRO A 13 -25.73 -36.63 12.64
CA PRO A 13 -24.88 -35.88 13.55
C PRO A 13 -25.04 -36.39 15.00
N VAL A 14 -23.96 -36.33 15.76
CA VAL A 14 -23.95 -36.47 17.23
C VAL A 14 -22.93 -35.45 17.73
N GLY A 15 -23.23 -34.47 18.57
CA GLY A 15 -24.39 -34.31 19.44
C GLY A 15 -23.90 -34.09 20.87
N GLY A 16 -24.34 -32.99 21.47
CA GLY A 16 -24.49 -32.83 22.91
C GLY A 16 -23.34 -32.12 23.62
N GLY A 17 -23.57 -31.10 24.45
CA GLY A 17 -24.84 -30.57 24.93
C GLY A 17 -24.67 -29.89 26.29
N SER A 18 -25.78 -29.27 26.72
CA SER A 18 -26.02 -28.49 27.96
C SER A 18 -25.78 -26.99 27.77
N SER A 19 -26.75 -26.09 27.62
CA SER A 19 -28.15 -25.98 28.07
C SER A 19 -28.38 -26.16 29.57
N ARG A 20 -29.09 -25.14 30.12
CA ARG A 20 -29.80 -25.05 31.42
C ARG A 20 -29.05 -24.36 32.57
N ARG A 21 -29.44 -23.12 32.87
CA ARG A 21 -30.28 -22.71 34.02
C ARG A 21 -30.20 -21.19 34.22
N GLU A 22 -31.32 -20.48 34.07
CA GLU A 22 -32.13 -19.88 35.17
C GLU A 22 -31.53 -18.52 35.64
N LEU A 23 -32.25 -17.47 36.05
CA LEU A 23 -33.63 -17.33 36.51
C LEU A 23 -34.00 -15.82 36.54
N LEU A 24 -35.26 -15.54 36.24
CA LEU A 24 -36.17 -14.52 36.82
C LEU A 24 -35.73 -13.09 37.21
N PHE A 25 -36.53 -12.14 36.69
CA PHE A 25 -37.32 -11.14 37.43
C PHE A 25 -36.72 -10.45 38.66
N MET A 26 -36.62 -9.12 38.61
CA MET A 26 -37.43 -8.25 39.47
C MET A 26 -37.62 -6.86 38.83
N CYS A 27 -38.89 -6.42 38.81
CA CYS A 27 -39.31 -5.04 38.65
C CYS A 27 -38.72 -4.15 39.76
N GLY A 28 -38.44 -2.90 39.44
CA GLY A 28 -38.19 -1.82 40.40
C GLY A 28 -38.37 -0.47 39.72
N GLU A 29 -39.36 0.28 40.19
CA GLU A 29 -39.91 1.51 39.62
C GLU A 29 -39.01 2.75 39.75
N VAL A 30 -39.10 3.59 38.70
CA VAL A 30 -39.25 5.07 38.68
C VAL A 30 -38.55 5.92 39.76
N VAL A 31 -37.58 6.73 39.34
CA VAL A 31 -37.41 8.11 39.84
C VAL A 31 -37.10 9.04 38.66
N SER A 32 -37.99 10.01 38.44
CA SER A 32 -37.78 11.18 37.61
C SER A 32 -36.57 11.99 38.08
N GLY A 33 -35.66 12.30 37.15
CA GLY A 33 -34.57 13.23 37.37
C GLY A 33 -34.06 13.76 36.05
N ALA A 34 -34.42 15.01 35.74
CA ALA A 34 -33.96 15.70 34.54
C ALA A 34 -32.44 15.88 34.57
N ALA A 35 -31.77 15.35 33.55
CA ALA A 35 -30.50 15.86 33.07
C ALA A 35 -30.45 15.57 31.57
N LEU A 36 -30.72 16.59 30.76
CA LEU A 36 -30.26 16.64 29.37
C LEU A 36 -28.73 16.67 29.40
N LEU A 37 -28.12 15.49 29.57
CA LEU A 37 -26.73 15.31 29.18
C LEU A 37 -26.73 15.46 27.67
N SER A 38 -26.19 16.57 27.17
CA SER A 38 -25.75 16.61 25.79
C SER A 38 -24.74 15.48 25.64
N LEU A 39 -25.20 14.36 25.10
CA LEU A 39 -24.34 13.35 24.54
C LEU A 39 -23.56 14.08 23.44
N GLY A 40 -22.40 14.60 23.82
CA GLY A 40 -21.40 15.09 22.88
C GLY A 40 -21.01 13.87 22.07
N VAL A 41 -21.74 13.66 20.97
CA VAL A 41 -21.36 12.69 19.96
C VAL A 41 -19.96 13.12 19.54
N PRO A 42 -18.92 12.31 19.79
CA PRO A 42 -17.57 12.67 19.37
C PRO A 42 -17.62 12.92 17.87
N PHE A 43 -17.28 14.15 17.48
CA PHE A 43 -17.26 14.56 16.08
C PHE A 43 -16.32 13.62 15.31
N PRO A 44 -16.79 12.97 14.22
CA PRO A 44 -15.95 12.06 13.43
C PRO A 44 -14.76 12.76 12.75
N ALA A 45 -14.76 14.09 12.68
CA ALA A 45 -13.72 14.90 12.06
C ALA A 45 -12.33 14.74 12.70
N GLN A 46 -12.26 14.50 14.03
CA GLN A 46 -10.97 14.40 14.72
C GLN A 46 -10.23 13.08 14.40
N ALA A 47 -10.97 11.99 14.18
CA ALA A 47 -10.41 10.70 13.82
C ALA A 47 -9.92 10.70 12.36
N ALA A 48 -10.67 11.32 11.45
CA ALA A 48 -10.28 11.44 10.04
C ALA A 48 -9.01 12.30 9.84
N ALA A 49 -8.87 13.41 10.57
CA ALA A 49 -7.67 14.24 10.51
C ALA A 49 -6.41 13.53 11.03
N ALA A 50 -6.54 12.72 12.09
CA ALA A 50 -5.44 11.92 12.61
C ALA A 50 -5.00 10.83 11.64
N ASP A 51 -5.95 10.22 10.92
CA ASP A 51 -5.67 9.21 9.90
C ASP A 51 -5.00 9.82 8.65
N PHE A 52 -5.44 11.01 8.22
CA PHE A 52 -4.79 11.75 7.12
C PHE A 52 -3.34 12.10 7.43
N ALA A 53 -3.06 12.67 8.62
CA ALA A 53 -1.70 12.98 9.03
C ALA A 53 -0.80 11.73 9.07
N ALA A 54 -1.33 10.61 9.56
CA ALA A 54 -0.60 9.34 9.57
C ALA A 54 -0.32 8.80 8.17
N MET A 55 -1.25 8.94 7.22
CA MET A 55 -1.03 8.59 5.81
C MET A 55 0.03 9.49 5.16
N ARG A 56 -0.03 10.80 5.38
CA ARG A 56 0.97 11.75 4.88
C ARG A 56 2.37 11.43 5.40
N ASP A 57 2.49 11.10 6.68
CA ASP A 57 3.78 10.75 7.29
C ASP A 57 4.35 9.47 6.66
N LYS A 58 3.51 8.47 6.37
CA LYS A 58 3.92 7.26 5.62
C LYS A 58 4.39 7.56 4.20
N VAL A 59 3.69 8.42 3.46
CA VAL A 59 4.07 8.84 2.10
C VAL A 59 5.39 9.61 2.13
N THR A 60 5.55 10.50 3.11
CA THR A 60 6.78 11.27 3.32
C THR A 60 7.97 10.36 3.65
N GLU A 61 7.77 9.35 4.49
CA GLU A 61 8.82 8.39 4.80
C GLU A 61 9.13 7.47 3.60
N ALA A 62 8.11 7.02 2.87
CA ALA A 62 8.29 6.25 1.64
C ALA A 62 9.14 7.01 0.62
N ARG A 63 8.92 8.32 0.48
CA ARG A 63 9.76 9.20 -0.33
C ARG A 63 11.21 9.22 0.17
N ARG A 64 11.44 9.41 1.47
CA ARG A 64 12.80 9.45 2.06
C ARG A 64 13.55 8.12 1.90
N GLN A 65 12.85 6.99 1.83
CA GLN A 65 13.48 5.69 1.57
C GLN A 65 14.22 5.63 0.22
N LEU A 66 13.90 6.51 -0.73
CA LEU A 66 14.61 6.62 -2.01
C LEU A 66 15.91 7.43 -1.95
N ASP A 67 16.16 8.21 -0.89
CA ASP A 67 17.34 9.07 -0.75
C ASP A 67 18.70 8.36 -0.90
N PRO A 68 18.90 7.12 -0.42
CA PRO A 68 20.16 6.40 -0.65
C PRO A 68 20.30 5.82 -2.06
N VAL A 69 19.21 5.67 -2.83
CA VAL A 69 19.20 4.95 -4.12
C VAL A 69 20.15 5.55 -5.17
N PRO A 70 20.31 6.89 -5.32
CA PRO A 70 21.28 7.45 -6.26
C PRO A 70 22.71 6.96 -6.04
N ASN A 71 23.11 6.77 -4.78
CA ASN A 71 24.45 6.25 -4.45
C ASN A 71 24.53 4.74 -4.71
N LEU A 72 23.45 4.00 -4.44
CA LEU A 72 23.39 2.57 -4.74
C LEU A 72 23.44 2.27 -6.25
N ILE A 73 22.85 3.13 -7.09
CA ILE A 73 22.96 3.04 -8.56
C ILE A 73 24.42 3.24 -8.99
N LYS A 74 25.10 4.26 -8.45
CA LYS A 74 26.52 4.51 -8.74
C LYS A 74 27.42 3.35 -8.31
N ASP A 75 27.12 2.75 -7.17
CA ASP A 75 27.83 1.59 -6.63
C ASP A 75 27.39 0.27 -7.31
N GLU A 76 26.42 0.32 -8.24
CA GLU A 76 25.81 -0.84 -8.90
C GLU A 76 25.28 -1.91 -7.92
N LYS A 77 24.79 -1.48 -6.76
CA LYS A 77 24.22 -2.34 -5.69
C LYS A 77 22.75 -2.63 -5.94
N TRP A 78 22.46 -3.27 -7.07
CA TRP A 78 21.09 -3.47 -7.56
C TRP A 78 20.18 -4.24 -6.59
N ASP A 79 20.68 -5.27 -5.92
CA ASP A 79 19.91 -6.00 -4.90
C ASP A 79 19.55 -5.13 -3.69
N SER A 80 20.42 -4.19 -3.31
CA SER A 80 20.14 -3.25 -2.21
C SER A 80 19.04 -2.27 -2.58
N ILE A 81 18.97 -1.85 -3.85
CA ILE A 81 17.88 -1.01 -4.36
C ILE A 81 16.56 -1.78 -4.26
N ARG A 82 16.54 -3.03 -4.72
CA ARG A 82 15.34 -3.87 -4.64
C ARG A 82 14.89 -4.11 -3.21
N ALA A 83 15.84 -4.33 -2.28
CA ALA A 83 15.54 -4.46 -0.86
C ALA A 83 14.83 -3.22 -0.30
N ILE A 84 15.26 -2.02 -0.69
CA ILE A 84 14.57 -0.76 -0.33
C ILE A 84 13.16 -0.74 -0.91
N LEU A 85 13.00 -1.01 -2.21
CA LEU A 85 11.71 -0.91 -2.90
C LEU A 85 10.63 -1.84 -2.32
N ILE A 86 11.02 -3.01 -1.80
CA ILE A 86 10.09 -3.98 -1.19
C ILE A 86 9.94 -3.81 0.33
N THR A 87 10.58 -2.83 0.94
CA THR A 87 10.46 -2.55 2.38
C THR A 87 9.40 -1.48 2.63
N PRO A 88 8.47 -1.68 3.58
CA PRO A 88 7.52 -0.64 3.98
C PRO A 88 8.22 0.59 4.59
N PRO A 89 7.64 1.80 4.48
CA PRO A 89 6.35 2.09 3.85
C PRO A 89 6.39 2.18 2.32
N LEU A 90 7.55 2.22 1.66
CA LEU A 90 7.63 2.37 0.20
C LEU A 90 6.97 1.21 -0.55
N SER A 91 7.10 -0.03 -0.07
CA SER A 91 6.40 -1.17 -0.68
C SER A 91 4.88 -1.03 -0.66
N ASP A 92 4.32 -0.29 0.30
CA ASP A 92 2.87 -0.11 0.41
C ASP A 92 2.34 0.86 -0.67
N CYS A 93 3.22 1.66 -1.27
CA CYS A 93 2.89 2.58 -2.35
C CYS A 93 2.65 1.88 -3.71
N TRP A 94 3.36 0.76 -3.99
CA TRP A 94 3.37 0.15 -5.33
C TRP A 94 3.27 -1.40 -5.37
N GLY A 95 3.42 -2.06 -4.20
CA GLY A 95 3.61 -3.50 -4.08
C GLY A 95 2.40 -4.35 -4.46
N LYS A 96 2.66 -5.56 -4.99
CA LYS A 96 1.63 -6.51 -5.45
C LYS A 96 0.80 -7.11 -4.31
N SER A 97 1.39 -7.28 -3.12
CA SER A 97 0.71 -7.82 -1.94
C SER A 97 -0.23 -6.82 -1.27
N SER A 98 -0.14 -5.55 -1.66
CA SER A 98 -0.89 -4.43 -1.07
C SER A 98 -2.31 -4.34 -1.65
N GLY A 99 -2.98 -5.47 -1.95
CA GLY A 99 -4.33 -5.55 -2.53
C GLY A 99 -4.45 -4.96 -3.96
N ALA A 100 -4.05 -3.70 -4.12
CA ALA A 100 -3.39 -3.03 -5.23
C ALA A 100 -3.24 -1.53 -4.84
N ASN A 101 -2.13 -1.11 -4.20
CA ASN A 101 -1.79 0.31 -3.92
C ASN A 101 -2.76 1.09 -3.01
N ALA A 102 -3.24 0.46 -1.95
CA ALA A 102 -4.20 1.07 -1.01
C ALA A 102 -3.68 2.37 -0.38
N LEU A 103 -2.39 2.48 -0.02
CA LEU A 103 -1.86 3.67 0.65
C LEU A 103 -2.00 4.93 -0.21
N LEU A 104 -1.42 4.94 -1.42
CA LEU A 104 -1.46 6.15 -2.26
C LEU A 104 -2.88 6.46 -2.75
N ARG A 105 -3.71 5.44 -2.96
CA ARG A 105 -5.11 5.65 -3.34
C ARG A 105 -5.90 6.30 -2.22
N SER A 106 -5.88 5.72 -1.03
CA SER A 106 -6.57 6.27 0.14
C SER A 106 -6.02 7.64 0.52
N TYR A 107 -4.73 7.87 0.31
CA TYR A 107 -4.12 9.18 0.51
C TYR A 107 -4.65 10.23 -0.48
N ALA A 108 -4.75 9.90 -1.78
CA ALA A 108 -5.30 10.81 -2.79
C ALA A 108 -6.77 11.15 -2.53
N GLU A 109 -7.60 10.14 -2.20
CA GLU A 109 -8.99 10.32 -1.79
C GLU A 109 -9.07 11.25 -0.55
N ALA A 110 -8.20 11.03 0.45
CA ALA A 110 -8.15 11.87 1.65
C ALA A 110 -7.66 13.31 1.39
N VAL A 111 -6.79 13.54 0.40
CA VAL A 111 -6.42 14.90 -0.05
C VAL A 111 -7.67 15.64 -0.55
N GLY A 112 -8.52 14.97 -1.33
CA GLY A 112 -9.81 15.51 -1.77
C GLY A 112 -10.75 15.84 -0.61
N ASP A 113 -10.85 14.93 0.37
CA ASP A 113 -11.68 15.13 1.57
C ASP A 113 -11.22 16.32 2.43
N GLN A 114 -9.93 16.66 2.42
CA GLN A 114 -9.37 17.85 3.07
C GLN A 114 -9.53 19.14 2.23
N GLY A 115 -10.12 19.07 1.03
CA GLY A 115 -10.32 20.21 0.14
C GLY A 115 -9.14 20.50 -0.79
N GLY A 116 -8.21 19.54 -0.93
CA GLY A 116 -7.12 19.58 -1.90
C GLY A 116 -7.52 19.14 -3.32
N ASP A 117 -6.53 19.07 -4.21
CA ASP A 117 -6.71 18.60 -5.58
C ASP A 117 -6.59 17.08 -5.67
N GLU A 118 -7.72 16.38 -5.50
CA GLU A 118 -7.81 14.92 -5.60
C GLU A 118 -7.36 14.40 -6.97
N LEU A 119 -7.71 15.11 -8.05
CA LEU A 119 -7.40 14.65 -9.41
C LEU A 119 -5.89 14.66 -9.64
N ALA A 120 -5.22 15.75 -9.26
CA ALA A 120 -3.76 15.82 -9.32
C ALA A 120 -3.09 14.75 -8.44
N ALA A 121 -3.67 14.46 -7.27
CA ALA A 121 -3.15 13.42 -6.39
C ALA A 121 -3.31 12.00 -6.98
N LEU A 122 -4.42 11.73 -7.66
CA LEU A 122 -4.65 10.46 -8.36
C LEU A 122 -3.70 10.30 -9.56
N GLU A 123 -3.43 11.36 -10.31
CA GLU A 123 -2.47 11.37 -11.42
C GLU A 123 -1.04 11.11 -10.91
N ALA A 124 -0.59 11.88 -9.92
CA ALA A 124 0.74 11.70 -9.31
C ALA A 124 0.91 10.30 -8.70
N ARG A 125 -0.16 9.71 -8.17
CA ARG A 125 -0.15 8.31 -7.72
C ARG A 125 0.16 7.33 -8.86
N GLU A 126 -0.50 7.46 -10.01
CA GLU A 126 -0.28 6.53 -11.13
C GLU A 126 1.15 6.68 -11.66
N GLU A 127 1.67 7.91 -11.76
CA GLU A 127 3.07 8.16 -12.11
C GLU A 127 4.04 7.51 -11.12
N ALA A 128 3.84 7.71 -9.81
CA ALA A 128 4.70 7.11 -8.79
C ALA A 128 4.70 5.59 -8.88
N LEU A 129 3.53 4.98 -9.06
CA LEU A 129 3.34 3.54 -9.18
C LEU A 129 4.05 2.97 -10.41
N ASP A 130 3.92 3.60 -11.57
CA ASP A 130 4.54 3.11 -12.81
C ASP A 130 6.06 3.21 -12.73
N HIS A 131 6.58 4.37 -12.31
CA HIS A 131 8.01 4.59 -12.22
C HIS A 131 8.69 3.73 -11.14
N LEU A 132 8.03 3.46 -10.00
CA LEU A 132 8.57 2.53 -8.99
C LEU A 132 8.64 1.09 -9.53
N ARG A 133 7.66 0.67 -10.34
CA ARG A 133 7.69 -0.66 -10.99
C ARG A 133 8.79 -0.75 -12.03
N PHE A 134 8.96 0.28 -12.86
CA PHE A 134 10.04 0.30 -13.84
C PHE A 134 11.41 0.37 -13.16
N LEU A 135 11.54 1.06 -12.03
CA LEU A 135 12.76 1.06 -11.24
C LEU A 135 13.10 -0.32 -10.66
N ASP A 136 12.12 -1.07 -10.12
CA ASP A 136 12.36 -2.45 -9.67
C ASP A 136 12.76 -3.36 -10.83
N MET A 137 12.06 -3.25 -11.98
CA MET A 137 12.40 -4.02 -13.17
C MET A 137 13.79 -3.70 -13.71
N ALA A 138 14.16 -2.41 -13.78
CA ALA A 138 15.47 -1.98 -14.24
C ALA A 138 16.58 -2.43 -13.28
N SER A 139 16.32 -2.38 -11.97
CA SER A 139 17.23 -2.89 -10.94
C SER A 139 17.40 -4.40 -11.03
N TYR A 140 16.30 -5.15 -11.23
CA TYR A 140 16.33 -6.60 -11.40
C TYR A 140 17.12 -7.01 -12.64
N ASN A 141 16.88 -6.37 -13.78
CA ASN A 141 17.60 -6.66 -15.02
C ASN A 141 19.10 -6.37 -14.88
N ASN A 142 19.46 -5.28 -14.18
CA ASN A 142 20.84 -4.88 -13.98
C ASN A 142 21.69 -5.86 -13.16
N VAL A 143 21.07 -6.72 -12.34
CA VAL A 143 21.79 -7.83 -11.68
C VAL A 143 22.51 -8.72 -12.70
N PHE A 144 21.94 -8.85 -13.90
CA PHE A 144 22.46 -9.66 -15.00
C PHE A 144 23.01 -8.82 -16.17
N ASN A 145 23.48 -7.60 -15.89
CA ASN A 145 23.96 -6.67 -16.91
C ASN A 145 25.06 -7.30 -17.80
N PRO A 146 24.79 -7.53 -19.11
CA PRO A 146 25.73 -8.19 -20.02
C PRO A 146 26.95 -7.33 -20.38
N ILE A 147 26.87 -6.01 -20.19
CA ILE A 147 27.95 -5.06 -20.49
C ILE A 147 29.18 -5.32 -19.59
N LYS A 148 28.95 -5.78 -18.35
CA LYS A 148 30.04 -6.10 -17.41
C LYS A 148 30.96 -7.22 -17.91
N THR A 149 30.39 -8.18 -18.65
CA THR A 149 31.11 -9.32 -19.21
C THR A 149 31.68 -9.04 -20.60
N GLU A 150 31.00 -8.22 -21.41
CA GLU A 150 31.36 -7.96 -22.80
C GLU A 150 32.28 -6.73 -23.01
N GLY A 151 32.33 -5.83 -22.02
CA GLY A 151 33.08 -4.57 -22.06
C GLY A 151 32.34 -3.45 -22.82
N GLU A 152 32.52 -2.21 -22.36
CA GLU A 152 31.80 -1.03 -22.88
C GLU A 152 31.99 -0.80 -24.39
N SER A 153 33.10 -1.25 -24.96
CA SER A 153 33.40 -1.16 -26.39
C SER A 153 32.53 -2.06 -27.29
N GLY A 154 31.82 -3.05 -26.72
CA GLY A 154 30.88 -3.92 -27.42
C GLY A 154 29.40 -3.56 -27.21
N ALA A 155 29.09 -2.70 -26.24
CA ALA A 155 27.72 -2.37 -25.87
C ALA A 155 27.09 -1.38 -26.86
N SER A 156 25.91 -1.71 -27.36
CA SER A 156 25.11 -0.76 -28.15
C SER A 156 24.66 0.42 -27.28
N LYS A 157 24.44 1.58 -27.89
CA LYS A 157 23.85 2.74 -27.18
C LYS A 157 22.51 2.42 -26.52
N ALA A 158 21.73 1.51 -27.11
CA ALA A 158 20.46 1.05 -26.55
C ALA A 158 20.66 0.25 -25.25
N LEU A 159 21.71 -0.58 -25.18
CA LEU A 159 22.07 -1.30 -23.96
C LEU A 159 22.56 -0.34 -22.88
N ILE A 160 23.44 0.61 -23.22
CA ILE A 160 23.92 1.61 -22.26
C ILE A 160 22.75 2.39 -21.67
N LYS A 161 21.83 2.86 -22.52
CA LYS A 161 20.62 3.55 -22.07
C LYS A 161 19.80 2.67 -21.12
N SER A 162 19.50 1.44 -21.51
CA SER A 162 18.64 0.54 -20.73
C SER A 162 19.22 0.18 -19.36
N TYR A 163 20.53 -0.01 -19.26
CA TYR A 163 21.16 -0.47 -18.02
C TYR A 163 21.66 0.67 -17.13
N TYR A 164 22.02 1.83 -17.68
CA TYR A 164 22.59 2.93 -16.89
C TYR A 164 21.70 4.17 -16.82
N GLU A 165 20.99 4.53 -17.89
CA GLU A 165 20.19 5.76 -17.91
C GLU A 165 18.77 5.52 -17.40
N ASP A 166 18.12 4.44 -17.83
CA ASP A 166 16.73 4.15 -17.47
C ASP A 166 16.53 4.06 -15.94
N PRO A 167 17.35 3.33 -15.15
CA PRO A 167 17.20 3.33 -13.68
C PRO A 167 17.27 4.72 -13.05
N ILE A 168 18.10 5.61 -13.59
CA ILE A 168 18.25 6.99 -13.10
C ILE A 168 17.00 7.80 -13.43
N ASN A 169 16.47 7.65 -14.65
CA ASN A 169 15.26 8.32 -15.09
C ASN A 169 14.05 7.87 -14.27
N GLU A 170 13.89 6.56 -14.05
CA GLU A 170 12.80 6.00 -13.24
C GLU A 170 12.91 6.42 -11.77
N LEU A 171 14.11 6.47 -11.21
CA LEU A 171 14.33 7.01 -9.87
C LEU A 171 13.92 8.48 -9.77
N LYS A 172 14.32 9.30 -10.75
CA LYS A 172 13.97 10.73 -10.76
C LYS A 172 12.47 10.94 -10.88
N ALA A 173 11.81 10.18 -11.75
CA ALA A 173 10.38 10.31 -11.99
C ALA A 173 9.56 9.83 -10.79
N SER A 174 9.89 8.67 -10.20
CA SER A 174 9.26 8.18 -8.97
C SER A 174 9.45 9.14 -7.78
N THR A 175 10.66 9.68 -7.62
CA THR A 175 10.97 10.72 -6.63
C THR A 175 10.09 11.96 -6.82
N SER A 176 10.01 12.47 -8.06
CA SER A 176 9.22 13.66 -8.38
C SER A 176 7.72 13.45 -8.12
N ALA A 177 7.17 12.29 -8.49
CA ALA A 177 5.76 11.97 -8.28
C ALA A 177 5.42 11.84 -6.78
N LEU A 178 6.31 11.23 -5.99
CA LEU A 178 6.17 11.16 -4.53
C LEU A 178 6.32 12.54 -3.86
N ASP A 179 7.24 13.39 -4.32
CA ASP A 179 7.37 14.77 -3.84
C ASP A 179 6.10 15.58 -4.12
N GLU A 180 5.48 15.40 -5.29
CA GLU A 180 4.22 16.05 -5.64
C GLU A 180 3.07 15.58 -4.75
N LEU A 181 2.97 14.28 -4.45
CA LEU A 181 1.99 13.75 -3.50
C LEU A 181 2.16 14.34 -2.09
N VAL A 182 3.40 14.51 -1.63
CA VAL A 182 3.67 15.16 -0.33
C VAL A 182 3.19 16.62 -0.36
N ARG A 183 3.52 17.36 -1.43
CA ARG A 183 3.11 18.76 -1.63
C ARG A 183 1.59 18.93 -1.68
N LEU A 184 0.88 18.05 -2.39
CA LEU A 184 -0.58 18.08 -2.50
C LEU A 184 -1.29 17.80 -1.18
N GLY A 185 -0.62 17.16 -0.21
CA GLY A 185 -1.14 16.95 1.14
C GLY A 185 -0.82 18.06 2.14
N GLU A 186 -0.21 19.16 1.72
CA GLU A 186 -0.01 20.37 2.54
C GLU A 186 -1.26 21.28 2.55
N VAL A 187 -2.42 20.66 2.75
CA VAL A 187 -3.76 21.28 2.76
C VAL A 187 -4.21 21.64 4.17
#